data_AF-A0AA38TLH7-F1
#
_entry.id   AF-A0AA38TLH7-F1
#
_cell.length_a   1.000
_cell.length_b   1.000
_cell.length_c   1.000
_cell.angle_alpha   90.00
_cell.angle_beta   90.00
_cell.angle_gamma   90.00
#
_symmetry.space_group_name_H-M   'P 1'
#
loop_
_entity.id
_entity.type
_entity.pdbx_description
1 polymer ?
#
loop_
_entity_poly.entity_id
_entity_poly.type
_entity_poly.pdbx_seq_one_letter_code
_entity_poly.pdbx_strand_id
1 'polypeptide(L)'
;MDPSVMIMPNKGLAVSQLEYSQAIRIIVTLVLNIGKKFREFLSTSKGPWIMITHIEEDHSSTTGWVFLLEGGAISWALKRQTCTTNSTMESELVALAVAGKEAEWLRNLIYEIPLWSKLIAPISIHRDSAATLAKAYSQVYNGKSRHLGVRHSMIRDLIMNGVISVEFVKSQ
;
A
#
# COMPACT_ATOMS: atom_id res chain seq x y z
N MET A 1 1.14 -30.18 -20.39
CA MET A 1 1.40 -28.77 -20.04
C MET A 1 2.42 -28.79 -18.92
N ASP A 2 3.64 -28.36 -19.21
CA ASP A 2 4.82 -28.52 -18.33
C ASP A 2 4.85 -27.41 -17.25
N PRO A 3 5.01 -27.72 -15.95
CA PRO A 3 5.09 -26.75 -14.86
C PRO A 3 6.35 -25.84 -14.90
N SER A 4 7.25 -26.03 -15.86
CA SER A 4 8.56 -25.38 -15.92
C SER A 4 8.58 -23.98 -16.53
N VAL A 5 7.51 -23.18 -16.39
CA VAL A 5 7.54 -21.76 -16.79
C VAL A 5 8.52 -21.03 -15.88
N MET A 6 9.72 -20.86 -16.43
CA MET A 6 10.98 -20.43 -15.83
C MET A 6 10.86 -19.39 -14.72
N ILE A 7 11.01 -19.84 -13.48
CA ILE A 7 11.77 -19.06 -12.50
C ILE A 7 13.21 -19.12 -12.99
N MET A 8 13.71 -18.02 -13.57
CA MET A 8 15.11 -17.94 -13.94
C MET A 8 15.97 -18.19 -12.68
N PRO A 9 16.90 -19.16 -12.71
CA PRO A 9 17.78 -19.38 -11.58
C PRO A 9 18.57 -18.10 -11.32
N ASN A 10 18.65 -17.70 -10.05
CA ASN A 10 19.51 -16.60 -9.63
C ASN A 10 20.94 -16.94 -10.05
N LYS A 11 21.47 -16.23 -11.05
CA LYS A 11 22.75 -16.57 -11.71
C LYS A 11 23.97 -16.35 -10.81
N GLY A 12 23.79 -15.94 -9.54
CA GLY A 12 24.88 -15.74 -8.60
C GLY A 12 25.92 -14.71 -9.05
N LEU A 13 25.63 -13.95 -10.11
CA LEU A 13 26.45 -12.85 -10.56
C LEU A 13 26.38 -11.78 -9.48
N ALA A 14 27.53 -11.50 -8.86
CA ALA A 14 27.66 -10.40 -7.93
C ALA A 14 27.19 -9.12 -8.63
N VAL A 15 26.10 -8.54 -8.11
CA VAL A 15 25.67 -7.20 -8.50
C VAL A 15 26.89 -6.29 -8.30
N SER A 16 27.24 -5.51 -9.33
CA SER A 16 28.41 -4.65 -9.21
C SER A 16 28.22 -3.71 -8.02
N GLN A 17 29.28 -3.44 -7.26
CA GLN A 17 29.21 -2.54 -6.11
C GLN A 17 28.61 -1.17 -6.48
N LEU A 18 28.79 -0.76 -7.75
CA LEU A 18 28.19 0.44 -8.32
C LEU A 18 26.66 0.32 -8.44
N GLU A 19 26.12 -0.74 -9.05
CA GLU A 19 24.67 -0.97 -9.16
C GLU A 19 24.01 -1.13 -7.78
N TYR A 20 24.68 -1.80 -6.84
CA TYR A 20 24.22 -1.93 -5.46
C TYR A 20 24.20 -0.57 -4.76
N SER A 21 25.25 0.24 -4.92
CA SER A 21 25.32 1.60 -4.36
C SER A 21 24.30 2.56 -4.99
N GLN A 22 23.95 2.36 -6.26
CA GLN A 22 22.94 3.14 -6.97
C GLN A 22 21.53 2.78 -6.50
N ALA A 23 21.23 1.49 -6.33
CA ALA A 23 19.98 1.03 -5.75
C ALA A 23 19.80 1.54 -4.31
N ILE A 24 20.86 1.47 -3.49
CA ILE A 24 20.86 2.05 -2.13
C ILE A 24 20.70 3.56 -2.19
N ARG A 25 21.38 4.28 -3.09
CA ARG A 25 21.22 5.73 -3.22
C ARG A 25 19.81 6.12 -3.65
N ILE A 26 19.17 5.36 -4.54
CA ILE A 26 17.78 5.61 -4.95
C ILE A 26 16.84 5.37 -3.78
N ILE A 27 17.00 4.25 -3.05
CA ILE A 27 16.19 3.94 -1.86
C ILE A 27 16.40 5.00 -0.78
N VAL A 28 17.64 5.36 -0.45
CA VAL A 28 17.97 6.38 0.54
C VAL A 28 17.48 7.76 0.10
N THR A 29 17.59 8.12 -1.18
CA THR A 29 17.08 9.40 -1.68
C THR A 29 15.56 9.43 -1.66
N LEU A 30 14.88 8.35 -2.03
CA LEU A 30 13.42 8.23 -1.90
C LEU A 30 13.00 8.30 -0.43
N VAL A 31 13.68 7.60 0.48
CA VAL A 31 13.42 7.64 1.92
C VAL A 31 13.68 9.02 2.52
N LEU A 32 14.72 9.73 2.06
CA LEU A 32 15.05 11.09 2.53
C LEU A 32 14.15 12.17 1.91
N ASN A 33 13.71 12.00 0.66
CA ASN A 33 12.85 12.96 -0.04
C ASN A 33 11.38 12.77 0.38
N ILE A 34 10.94 11.52 0.58
CA ILE A 34 9.75 11.20 1.38
C ILE A 34 9.95 11.77 2.78
N GLY A 35 11.12 11.60 3.39
CA GLY A 35 11.52 12.11 4.71
C GLY A 35 11.39 13.64 4.92
N LYS A 36 11.55 14.45 3.88
CA LYS A 36 11.30 15.91 3.95
C LYS A 36 9.81 16.22 4.00
N LYS A 37 9.01 15.59 3.14
CA LYS A 37 7.52 15.67 3.15
C LYS A 37 6.94 15.03 4.43
N PHE A 38 7.61 14.01 4.94
CA PHE A 38 7.31 13.24 6.15
C PHE A 38 7.59 14.03 7.43
N ARG A 39 8.63 14.86 7.48
CA ARG A 39 8.94 15.69 8.67
C ARG A 39 7.93 16.82 8.89
N GLU A 40 7.45 17.45 7.82
CA GLU A 40 6.32 18.39 7.93
C GLU A 40 5.04 17.67 8.37
N PHE A 41 4.81 16.45 7.86
CA PHE A 41 3.64 15.61 8.20
C PHE A 41 3.66 15.07 9.65
N LEU A 42 4.82 14.69 10.19
CA LEU A 42 5.00 14.21 11.58
C LEU A 42 4.69 15.29 12.63
N SER A 43 4.70 16.57 12.26
CA SER A 43 4.42 17.66 13.20
C SER A 43 2.94 17.77 13.59
N THR A 44 2.02 17.11 12.86
CA THR A 44 0.60 17.47 12.88
C THR A 44 -0.35 16.45 13.50
N SER A 45 -0.01 15.17 13.74
CA SER A 45 -1.10 14.22 14.05
C SER A 45 -0.78 13.00 14.92
N LYS A 46 -1.79 12.62 15.73
CA LYS A 46 -1.82 11.51 16.69
C LYS A 46 -2.50 10.28 16.06
N GLY A 47 -1.77 9.21 15.76
CA GLY A 47 -2.33 7.93 15.27
C GLY A 47 -1.38 7.14 14.35
N PRO A 48 -1.63 5.84 14.09
CA PRO A 48 -0.96 5.08 13.04
C PRO A 48 -1.55 5.47 11.66
N TRP A 49 -0.74 6.12 10.82
CA TRP A 49 -1.15 6.58 9.48
C TRP A 49 -0.49 5.76 8.38
N ILE A 50 -1.20 5.58 7.26
CA ILE A 50 -0.69 4.97 6.03
C ILE A 50 -0.74 6.00 4.90
N MET A 51 0.41 6.20 4.28
CA MET A 51 0.50 6.90 3.00
C MET A 51 0.58 5.86 1.88
N ILE A 52 -0.42 5.82 1.00
CA ILE A 52 -0.36 5.03 -0.22
C ILE A 52 -0.03 5.95 -1.38
N THR A 53 1.05 5.65 -2.09
CA THR A 53 1.41 6.35 -3.32
C THR A 53 1.01 5.49 -4.51
N HIS A 54 0.17 6.03 -5.39
CA HIS A 54 -0.14 5.43 -6.68
C HIS A 54 0.62 6.22 -7.75
N ILE A 55 1.44 5.53 -8.55
CA ILE A 55 2.17 6.12 -9.66
C ILE A 55 1.72 5.39 -10.92
N GLU A 56 1.18 6.14 -11.88
CA GLU A 56 0.82 5.61 -13.20
C GLU A 56 1.96 5.92 -14.18
N GLU A 57 2.62 4.89 -14.70
CA GLU A 57 3.61 5.00 -15.78
C GLU A 57 3.09 4.22 -16.99
N ASP A 58 3.33 4.69 -18.21
CA ASP A 58 2.74 4.19 -19.48
C ASP A 58 2.41 2.68 -19.46
N HIS A 59 1.10 2.39 -19.44
CA HIS A 59 0.48 1.06 -19.44
C HIS A 59 0.73 0.15 -18.22
N SER A 60 1.43 0.63 -17.18
CA SER A 60 1.59 -0.11 -15.92
C SER A 60 1.50 0.79 -14.68
N SER A 61 0.50 0.54 -13.85
CA SER A 61 0.37 1.20 -12.55
C SER A 61 1.35 0.58 -11.54
N THR A 62 1.97 1.42 -10.72
CA THR A 62 2.82 1.03 -9.60
C THR A 62 2.18 1.49 -8.30
N THR A 63 2.11 0.58 -7.33
CA THR A 63 1.58 0.85 -5.99
C THR A 63 2.69 0.86 -4.97
N GLY A 64 2.78 1.93 -4.19
CA GLY A 64 3.63 2.00 -3.01
C GLY A 64 2.83 2.25 -1.74
N TRP A 65 3.32 1.75 -0.62
CA TRP A 65 2.76 2.03 0.70
C TRP A 65 3.86 2.19 1.72
N VAL A 66 3.57 2.96 2.78
CA VAL A 66 4.38 3.08 3.99
C VAL A 66 3.46 3.05 5.20
N PHE A 67 3.68 2.10 6.10
CA PHE A 67 3.01 1.95 7.39
C PHE A 67 3.85 2.53 8.51
N LEU A 68 3.23 3.35 9.34
CA LEU A 68 3.87 4.01 10.47
C LEU A 68 3.28 3.56 11.79
N LEU A 69 4.15 3.38 12.78
CA LEU A 69 3.80 3.14 14.17
C LEU A 69 4.62 4.08 15.05
N GLU A 70 3.94 4.92 15.85
CA GLU A 70 4.58 5.90 16.76
C GLU A 70 5.61 6.81 16.02
N GLY A 71 5.35 7.13 14.75
CA GLY A 71 6.22 7.96 13.89
C GLY A 71 7.36 7.20 13.19
N GLY A 72 7.57 5.92 13.49
CA GLY A 72 8.55 5.06 12.82
C GLY A 72 7.92 4.23 11.69
N ALA A 73 8.62 4.06 10.57
CA ALA A 73 8.17 3.17 9.49
C ALA A 73 8.40 1.70 9.87
N ILE A 74 7.35 0.89 9.83
CA ILE A 74 7.37 -0.53 10.20
C ILE A 74 7.19 -1.49 9.02
N SER A 75 6.55 -1.02 7.95
CA SER A 75 6.43 -1.76 6.68
C SER A 75 6.35 -0.77 5.52
N TRP A 76 7.04 -1.08 4.42
CA TRP A 76 6.94 -0.32 3.19
C TRP A 76 7.20 -1.24 2.00
N ALA A 77 6.57 -0.93 0.88
CA ALA A 77 6.92 -1.57 -0.38
C ALA A 77 6.58 -0.67 -1.56
N LEU A 78 7.19 -0.98 -2.69
CA LEU A 78 6.84 -0.47 -4.00
C LEU A 78 6.71 -1.65 -4.95
N LYS A 79 5.54 -1.80 -5.58
CA LYS A 79 5.20 -2.97 -6.40
C LYS A 79 4.44 -2.54 -7.65
N ARG A 80 4.94 -2.96 -8.81
CA ARG A 80 4.17 -2.88 -10.07
C ARG A 80 2.92 -3.74 -9.95
N GLN A 81 1.78 -3.14 -10.29
CA GLN A 81 0.52 -3.86 -10.35
C GLN A 81 0.59 -4.86 -11.51
N THR A 82 0.31 -6.12 -11.20
CA THR A 82 0.19 -7.18 -12.20
C THR A 82 -1.18 -7.20 -12.87
N CYS A 83 -2.13 -6.45 -12.31
CA CYS A 83 -3.49 -6.35 -12.80
C CYS A 83 -3.57 -5.16 -13.76
N THR A 84 -3.89 -5.42 -15.02
CA THR A 84 -4.23 -4.34 -15.96
C THR A 84 -5.56 -3.74 -15.54
N THR A 85 -5.60 -2.41 -15.42
CA THR A 85 -6.77 -1.62 -15.04
C THR A 85 -7.03 -0.60 -16.13
N ASN A 86 -8.30 -0.33 -16.42
CA ASN A 86 -8.68 0.55 -17.53
C ASN A 86 -8.97 1.98 -17.05
N SER A 87 -8.82 2.24 -15.75
CA SER A 87 -8.94 3.58 -15.16
C SER A 87 -8.11 3.72 -13.89
N THR A 88 -7.77 4.95 -13.55
CA THR A 88 -7.07 5.31 -12.31
C THR A 88 -7.85 4.91 -11.04
N MET A 89 -9.19 4.98 -11.07
CA MET A 89 -10.02 4.49 -9.95
C MET A 89 -9.81 2.99 -9.71
N GLU A 90 -9.73 2.20 -10.79
CA GLU A 90 -9.54 0.76 -10.68
C GLU A 90 -8.13 0.40 -10.17
N SER A 91 -7.09 1.11 -10.63
CA SER A 91 -5.72 0.91 -10.13
C SER A 91 -5.59 1.34 -8.67
N GLU A 92 -6.22 2.43 -8.25
CA GLU A 92 -6.24 2.85 -6.85
C GLU A 92 -7.00 1.86 -5.96
N LEU A 93 -8.09 1.27 -6.44
CA LEU A 93 -8.79 0.20 -5.74
C LEU A 93 -7.91 -1.04 -5.58
N VAL A 94 -7.15 -1.40 -6.62
CA VAL A 94 -6.16 -2.49 -6.55
C VAL A 94 -5.09 -2.17 -5.50
N ALA A 95 -4.57 -0.95 -5.52
CA ALA A 95 -3.60 -0.48 -4.55
C ALA A 95 -4.15 -0.54 -3.12
N LEU A 96 -5.42 -0.16 -2.93
CA LEU A 96 -6.09 -0.15 -1.63
C LEU A 96 -6.29 -1.56 -1.10
N ALA A 97 -6.60 -2.52 -1.96
CA ALA A 97 -6.71 -3.93 -1.56
C ALA A 97 -5.35 -4.49 -1.13
N VAL A 98 -4.25 -4.15 -1.82
CA VAL A 98 -2.92 -4.62 -1.43
C VAL A 98 -2.52 -4.04 -0.07
N ALA A 99 -2.69 -2.73 0.12
CA ALA A 99 -2.41 -2.10 1.40
C ALA A 99 -3.33 -2.61 2.51
N GLY A 100 -4.61 -2.88 2.23
CA GLY A 100 -5.54 -3.45 3.20
C GLY A 100 -5.09 -4.82 3.72
N LYS A 101 -4.53 -5.69 2.86
CA LYS A 101 -3.97 -6.97 3.30
C LYS A 101 -2.77 -6.78 4.22
N GLU A 102 -1.88 -5.87 3.87
CA GLU A 102 -0.72 -5.56 4.69
C GLU A 102 -1.14 -4.98 6.04
N ALA A 103 -2.17 -4.12 6.05
CA ALA A 103 -2.75 -3.54 7.26
C ALA A 103 -3.35 -4.61 8.19
N GLU A 104 -4.10 -5.55 7.64
CA GLU A 104 -4.64 -6.70 8.37
C GLU A 104 -3.52 -7.58 8.94
N TRP A 105 -2.51 -7.89 8.14
CA TRP A 105 -1.36 -8.67 8.59
C TRP A 105 -0.61 -7.99 9.74
N LEU A 106 -0.32 -6.70 9.62
CA LEU A 106 0.33 -5.91 10.68
C LEU A 106 -0.51 -5.85 11.95
N ARG A 107 -1.83 -5.67 11.82
CA ARG A 107 -2.75 -5.67 12.97
C ARG A 107 -2.70 -7.02 13.70
N ASN A 108 -2.75 -8.12 12.97
CA ASN A 108 -2.65 -9.46 13.54
C ASN A 108 -1.28 -9.70 14.20
N LEU A 109 -0.19 -9.27 13.56
CA LEU A 109 1.16 -9.33 14.12
C LEU A 109 1.27 -8.60 15.46
N ILE A 110 0.67 -7.40 15.57
CA ILE A 110 0.68 -6.64 16.82
C ILE A 110 -0.13 -7.35 17.91
N TYR A 111 -1.27 -7.97 17.56
CA TYR A 111 -2.07 -8.75 18.52
C TYR A 111 -1.35 -9.98 19.07
N GLU A 112 -0.38 -10.53 18.35
CA GLU A 112 0.44 -11.64 18.83
C GLU A 112 1.50 -11.20 19.86
N ILE A 113 1.79 -9.90 19.98
CA ILE A 113 2.79 -9.38 20.93
C ILE A 113 2.17 -9.30 22.34
N PRO A 114 2.61 -10.13 23.31
CA PRO A 114 1.95 -10.23 24.62
C PRO A 114 2.03 -8.95 25.47
N LEU A 115 2.96 -8.05 25.13
CA LEU A 115 3.18 -6.78 25.83
C LEU A 115 2.31 -5.64 25.27
N TRP A 116 1.58 -5.87 24.18
CA TRP A 116 0.75 -4.84 23.55
C TRP A 116 -0.63 -4.76 24.20
N SER A 117 -0.77 -3.91 25.22
CA SER A 117 -2.01 -3.73 26.00
C SER A 117 -2.96 -2.68 25.43
N LYS A 118 -2.57 -1.98 24.37
CA LYS A 118 -3.37 -0.89 23.77
C LYS A 118 -4.36 -1.45 22.74
N LEU A 119 -5.61 -0.97 22.81
CA LEU A 119 -6.57 -1.16 21.71
C LEU A 119 -5.99 -0.56 20.42
N ILE A 120 -5.90 -1.38 19.38
CA ILE A 120 -5.44 -0.95 18.06
C ILE A 120 -6.62 -0.28 17.36
N ALA A 121 -6.54 1.04 17.19
CA ALA A 121 -7.48 1.78 16.36
C ALA A 121 -7.40 1.32 14.89
N PRO A 122 -8.46 1.51 14.09
CA PRO A 122 -8.41 1.26 12.66
C PRO A 122 -7.22 2.01 12.03
N ILE A 123 -6.51 1.36 11.10
CA ILE A 123 -5.35 1.98 10.47
C ILE A 123 -5.85 2.90 9.35
N SER A 124 -5.56 4.20 9.46
CA SER A 124 -6.00 5.21 8.50
C SER A 124 -5.20 5.15 7.20
N ILE A 125 -5.89 4.89 6.09
CA ILE A 125 -5.36 4.87 4.73
C ILE A 125 -5.73 6.18 4.03
N HIS A 126 -4.73 6.94 3.62
CA HIS A 126 -4.94 8.18 2.88
C HIS A 126 -5.06 7.94 1.37
N ARG A 127 -6.06 8.58 0.76
CA ARG A 127 -6.31 8.57 -0.69
C ARG A 127 -6.62 9.96 -1.23
N ASP A 128 -6.12 10.24 -2.42
CA ASP A 128 -6.27 11.48 -3.15
C ASP A 128 -7.42 11.47 -4.17
N SER A 129 -8.17 10.36 -4.23
CA SER A 129 -9.30 10.18 -5.14
C SER A 129 -10.61 10.00 -4.40
N ALA A 130 -11.50 10.99 -4.56
CA ALA A 130 -12.85 10.95 -4.01
C ALA A 130 -13.68 9.81 -4.64
N ALA A 131 -13.42 9.47 -5.91
CA ALA A 131 -14.09 8.37 -6.59
C ALA A 131 -13.74 7.02 -5.93
N THR A 132 -12.47 6.80 -5.63
CA THR A 132 -12.02 5.58 -4.94
C THR A 132 -12.52 5.51 -3.51
N LEU A 133 -12.57 6.65 -2.79
CA LEU A 133 -13.18 6.72 -1.47
C LEU A 133 -14.66 6.32 -1.52
N ALA A 134 -15.45 6.93 -2.39
CA ALA A 134 -16.86 6.60 -2.55
C ALA A 134 -17.05 5.13 -2.93
N LYS A 135 -16.16 4.58 -3.76
CA LYS A 135 -16.19 3.17 -4.15
C LYS A 135 -15.91 2.24 -2.98
N ALA A 136 -14.90 2.54 -2.15
CA ALA A 136 -14.53 1.73 -0.99
C ALA A 136 -15.69 1.59 0.01
N TYR A 137 -16.44 2.68 0.25
CA TYR A 137 -17.60 2.69 1.15
C TYR A 137 -18.91 2.22 0.50
N SER A 138 -18.95 2.05 -0.82
CA SER A 138 -20.16 1.60 -1.52
C SER A 138 -20.51 0.15 -1.15
N GLN A 139 -21.81 -0.11 -0.96
CA GLN A 139 -22.31 -1.45 -0.61
C GLN A 139 -22.14 -2.46 -1.74
N VAL A 140 -22.20 -1.99 -2.99
CA VAL A 140 -22.24 -2.84 -4.18
C VAL A 140 -21.18 -2.41 -5.18
N TYR A 141 -20.44 -3.40 -5.69
CA TYR A 141 -19.55 -3.20 -6.82
C TYR A 141 -20.31 -3.25 -8.14
N ASN A 142 -20.57 -2.08 -8.74
CA ASN A 142 -21.28 -1.97 -10.04
C ASN A 142 -20.39 -2.16 -11.29
N GLY A 143 -19.16 -2.67 -11.16
CA GLY A 143 -18.26 -2.83 -12.30
C GLY A 143 -18.35 -4.22 -12.94
N LYS A 144 -17.86 -4.34 -14.19
CA LYS A 144 -17.90 -5.62 -14.94
C LYS A 144 -16.78 -6.59 -14.57
N SER A 145 -15.70 -6.09 -13.97
CA SER A 145 -14.53 -6.92 -13.62
C SER A 145 -14.73 -7.71 -12.33
N ARG A 146 -14.74 -9.04 -12.42
CA ARG A 146 -14.83 -9.95 -11.26
C ARG A 146 -13.66 -9.75 -10.28
N HIS A 147 -12.43 -9.61 -10.79
CA HIS A 147 -11.26 -9.47 -9.92
C HIS A 147 -11.28 -8.17 -9.12
N LEU A 148 -11.90 -7.11 -9.65
CA LEU A 148 -12.13 -5.86 -8.92
C LEU A 148 -13.27 -5.99 -7.91
N GLY A 149 -14.34 -6.72 -8.25
CA GLY A 149 -15.42 -7.01 -7.31
C GLY A 149 -14.95 -7.76 -6.06
N VAL A 150 -14.07 -8.75 -6.21
CA VAL A 150 -13.47 -9.46 -5.06
C VAL A 150 -12.65 -8.50 -4.19
N ARG A 151 -11.84 -7.63 -4.80
CA ARG A 151 -11.04 -6.64 -4.08
C ARG A 151 -11.91 -5.61 -3.36
N HIS A 152 -12.98 -5.15 -3.99
CA HIS A 152 -13.96 -4.26 -3.38
C HIS A 152 -14.61 -4.90 -2.14
N SER A 153 -15.09 -6.14 -2.24
CA SER A 153 -15.66 -6.87 -1.10
C SER A 153 -14.66 -6.96 0.04
N MET A 154 -13.42 -7.37 -0.26
CA MET A 154 -12.35 -7.49 0.74
C MET A 154 -12.08 -6.17 1.46
N ILE A 155 -11.95 -5.05 0.72
CA ILE A 155 -11.74 -3.72 1.32
C ILE A 155 -12.93 -3.35 2.21
N ARG A 156 -14.15 -3.59 1.74
CA ARG A 156 -15.36 -3.30 2.51
C ARG A 156 -15.39 -4.11 3.81
N ASP A 157 -15.02 -5.39 3.77
CA ASP A 157 -14.97 -6.24 4.97
C ASP A 157 -13.92 -5.71 5.97
N LEU A 158 -12.76 -5.28 5.51
CA LEU A 158 -11.74 -4.65 6.37
C LEU A 158 -12.23 -3.35 7.03
N ILE A 159 -12.97 -2.53 6.29
CA ILE A 159 -13.58 -1.30 6.83
C ILE A 159 -14.64 -1.65 7.88
N MET A 160 -15.54 -2.58 7.57
CA MET A 160 -16.64 -2.97 8.46
C MET A 160 -16.14 -3.62 9.75
N ASN A 161 -15.03 -4.37 9.67
CA ASN A 161 -14.38 -4.99 10.83
C ASN A 161 -13.49 -4.01 11.62
N GLY A 162 -13.43 -2.73 11.23
CA GLY A 162 -12.61 -1.71 11.88
C GLY A 162 -11.10 -1.98 11.79
N VAL A 163 -10.64 -2.72 10.78
CA VAL A 163 -9.21 -2.96 10.53
C VAL A 163 -8.58 -1.72 9.91
N ILE A 164 -9.29 -1.12 8.95
CA ILE A 164 -8.85 0.08 8.23
C ILE A 164 -9.94 1.15 8.22
N SER A 165 -9.53 2.41 8.13
CA SER A 165 -10.36 3.55 7.73
C SER A 165 -9.76 4.14 6.45
N VAL A 166 -10.58 4.63 5.53
CA VAL A 166 -10.09 5.28 4.31
C VAL A 166 -10.46 6.75 4.36
N GLU A 167 -9.47 7.62 4.26
CA GLU A 167 -9.61 9.07 4.40
C GLU A 167 -9.17 9.77 3.12
N PHE A 168 -9.92 10.79 2.70
CA PHE A 168 -9.54 11.62 1.57
C PHE A 168 -8.54 12.68 2.01
N VAL A 169 -7.39 12.73 1.35
CA VAL A 169 -6.37 13.76 1.53
C VAL A 169 -6.12 14.42 0.19
N LYS A 170 -6.36 15.72 0.13
CA LYS A 170 -6.12 16.50 -1.08
C LYS A 170 -4.62 16.53 -1.37
N SER A 171 -4.21 16.01 -2.53
CA SER A 171 -2.84 16.20 -3.02
C SER A 171 -2.64 17.70 -3.29
N GLN A 172 -1.57 18.28 -2.74
CA GLN A 172 -1.19 19.69 -2.92
C GLN A 172 -0.55 19.91 -4.28
#